data_AF-A0A940SRY3-F1
#
_entry.id   AF-A0A940SRY3-F1
#
_cell.length_a   1.000
_cell.length_b   1.000
_cell.length_c   1.000
_cell.angle_alpha   90.00
_cell.angle_beta   90.00
_cell.angle_gamma   90.00
#
_symmetry.space_group_name_H-M   'P 1'
#
loop_
_entity.id
_entity.type
_entity.pdbx_description
1 polymer ?
#
loop_
_entity_poly.entity_id
_entity_poly.type
_entity_poly.pdbx_seq_one_letter_code
_entity_poly.pdbx_strand_id
1 'polypeptide(L)'
;TEPLPGYRKVSPMVFSGIYPADGAHYNDLRDALEKLQLNDAALTFETETSVALGFGFRCGFLGLLHMEIIQERLEREYDLDLVTTAPSVIYRVTLTNGEVLMIDNPSNYPNPANIANAEEPIVKASILAPKEYVGGIMDLCQERRGIFKDMQYLDDVRVEMHYTLPLNEIIYDFFDALKSRSRCYASLDYELDGYTASKLVKLDFMLNGEIVDALSFIVHDTKAYPRARKIAEKLKENIPRQLFEVPIQAAIGGKIIARETVKALRKDVLAKCYGGDITRKKKLLEKQKEGKKRMRQLGSVEVPSEAFMAVLKYDED
;
A
#
# COMPACT_ATOMS: atom_id res chain seq x y z
N THR A 1 42.52 6.80 19.97
CA THR A 1 42.18 6.89 18.55
C THR A 1 40.76 7.39 18.50
N GLU A 2 40.57 8.67 18.18
CA GLU A 2 39.22 9.21 18.00
C GLU A 2 38.66 8.67 16.69
N PRO A 3 37.41 8.17 16.66
CA PRO A 3 36.79 7.69 15.43
C PRO A 3 36.70 8.84 14.42
N LEU A 4 36.90 8.53 13.14
CA LEU A 4 36.73 9.50 12.07
C LEU A 4 35.28 10.05 12.12
N PRO A 5 35.09 11.38 12.11
CA PRO A 5 33.77 11.97 12.12
C PRO A 5 33.00 11.61 10.84
N GLY A 6 31.71 11.31 10.99
CA GLY A 6 30.80 11.08 9.85
C GLY A 6 30.21 9.68 9.73
N TYR A 7 30.76 8.68 10.45
CA TYR A 7 30.15 7.35 10.47
C TYR A 7 28.84 7.39 11.27
N ARG A 8 27.71 7.27 10.57
CA ARG A 8 26.37 7.22 11.16
C ARG A 8 25.70 5.92 10.74
N LYS A 9 24.99 5.29 11.67
CA LYS A 9 24.14 4.14 11.34
C LYS A 9 23.03 4.66 10.42
N VAL A 10 22.95 4.12 9.21
CA VAL A 10 21.94 4.52 8.25
C VAL A 10 20.60 3.95 8.71
N SER A 11 19.62 4.82 8.94
CA SER A 11 18.27 4.41 9.31
C SER A 11 17.44 4.15 8.06
N PRO A 12 16.74 3.01 7.97
CA PRO A 12 15.81 2.76 6.87
C PRO A 12 14.70 3.82 6.85
N MET A 13 14.35 4.29 5.66
CA MET A 13 13.31 5.29 5.45
C MET A 13 11.99 4.67 4.99
N VAL A 14 12.05 3.51 4.33
CA VAL A 14 10.91 2.82 3.73
C VAL A 14 10.83 1.42 4.29
N PHE A 15 9.64 0.98 4.67
CA PHE A 15 9.39 -0.37 5.16
C PHE A 15 8.33 -1.06 4.31
N SER A 16 8.58 -2.32 3.95
CA SER A 16 7.61 -3.19 3.29
C SER A 16 7.69 -4.59 3.88
N GLY A 17 6.54 -5.24 4.03
CA GLY A 17 6.46 -6.67 4.33
C GLY A 17 6.68 -7.48 3.04
N ILE A 18 7.65 -8.40 3.08
CA ILE A 18 7.96 -9.37 2.03
C ILE A 18 7.51 -10.75 2.52
N TYR A 19 6.68 -11.41 1.72
CA TYR A 19 6.13 -12.73 1.99
C TYR A 19 6.44 -13.66 0.83
N PRO A 20 6.74 -14.95 1.07
CA PRO A 20 6.81 -15.92 -0.01
C PRO A 20 5.40 -16.22 -0.54
N ALA A 21 5.26 -16.47 -1.83
CA ALA A 21 3.98 -16.87 -2.42
C ALA A 21 3.50 -18.23 -1.89
N ASP A 22 4.44 -19.13 -1.58
CA ASP A 22 4.20 -20.39 -0.87
C ASP A 22 4.89 -20.37 0.50
N GLY A 23 4.12 -20.64 1.56
CA GLY A 23 4.62 -20.69 2.94
C GLY A 23 5.71 -21.75 3.17
N ALA A 24 5.86 -22.73 2.28
CA ALA A 24 6.97 -23.69 2.34
C ALA A 24 8.35 -23.02 2.19
N HIS A 25 8.44 -21.92 1.42
CA HIS A 25 9.68 -21.20 1.12
C HIS A 25 10.06 -20.14 2.16
N TYR A 26 9.40 -20.13 3.32
CA TYR A 26 9.73 -19.17 4.39
C TYR A 26 11.19 -19.28 4.86
N ASN A 27 11.70 -20.50 5.04
CA ASN A 27 13.09 -20.71 5.45
C ASN A 27 14.07 -20.30 4.35
N ASP A 28 13.73 -20.57 3.08
CA ASP A 28 14.56 -20.18 1.94
C ASP A 28 14.65 -18.64 1.82
N LEU A 29 13.52 -17.94 2.02
CA LEU A 29 13.47 -16.48 2.07
C LEU A 29 14.31 -15.91 3.21
N ARG A 30 14.25 -16.53 4.39
CA ARG A 30 15.08 -16.14 5.53
C ARG A 30 16.57 -16.25 5.20
N ASP A 31 16.98 -17.40 4.68
CA ASP A 31 18.37 -17.67 4.34
C ASP A 31 18.87 -16.72 3.24
N ALA A 32 18.01 -16.39 2.27
CA ALA A 32 18.31 -15.42 1.23
C ALA A 32 18.50 -14.01 1.79
N LEU A 33 17.61 -13.55 2.69
CA LEU A 33 17.72 -12.26 3.37
C LEU A 33 18.97 -12.16 4.25
N GLU A 34 19.30 -13.21 5.01
CA GLU A 34 20.51 -13.27 5.83
C GLU A 34 21.77 -13.17 4.96
N LYS A 35 21.82 -13.87 3.82
CA LYS A 35 22.93 -13.76 2.85
C LYS A 35 23.02 -12.37 2.20
N LEU A 36 21.89 -11.76 1.87
CA LEU A 36 21.84 -10.41 1.30
C LEU A 36 22.31 -9.36 2.32
N GLN A 37 21.92 -9.48 3.58
CA GLN A 37 22.31 -8.57 4.65
C GLN A 37 23.83 -8.58 4.92
N LEU A 38 24.54 -9.69 4.65
CA LEU A 38 26.00 -9.73 4.72
C LEU A 38 26.66 -8.80 3.70
N ASN A 39 26.01 -8.56 2.56
CA ASN A 39 26.50 -7.69 1.49
C ASN A 39 25.94 -6.27 1.60
N ASP A 40 24.70 -6.12 2.07
CA ASP A 40 24.01 -4.84 2.20
C ASP A 40 23.79 -4.45 3.66
N ALA A 41 24.60 -3.53 4.16
CA ALA A 41 24.53 -3.03 5.54
C ALA A 41 23.30 -2.16 5.82
N ALA A 42 22.58 -1.71 4.78
CA ALA A 42 21.39 -0.88 4.93
C ALA A 42 20.09 -1.70 5.00
N LEU A 43 20.13 -2.99 4.59
CA LEU A 43 19.00 -3.89 4.70
C LEU A 43 18.81 -4.32 6.16
N THR A 44 17.67 -3.97 6.73
CA THR A 44 17.22 -4.46 8.03
C THR A 44 15.95 -5.27 7.83
N PHE A 45 15.80 -6.39 8.53
CA PHE A 45 14.57 -7.16 8.48
C PHE A 45 14.20 -7.72 9.85
N GLU A 46 12.90 -7.84 10.08
CA GLU A 46 12.31 -8.41 11.29
C GLU A 46 11.26 -9.45 10.89
N THR A 47 11.04 -10.48 11.69
CA THR A 47 10.02 -11.49 11.41
C THR A 47 8.62 -10.90 11.60
N GLU A 48 7.74 -11.09 10.62
CA GLU A 48 6.35 -10.61 10.68
C GLU A 48 5.36 -11.73 10.33
N THR A 49 4.21 -11.74 11.00
CA THR A 49 3.10 -12.65 10.70
C THR A 49 1.87 -11.88 10.26
N SER A 50 1.36 -12.20 9.08
CA SER A 50 0.13 -11.64 8.52
C SER A 50 -0.98 -12.69 8.50
N VAL A 51 -2.21 -12.29 8.81
CA VAL A 51 -3.38 -13.19 8.76
C VAL A 51 -3.65 -13.68 7.34
N ALA A 52 -3.39 -12.83 6.34
CA ALA A 52 -3.71 -13.13 4.93
C ALA A 52 -2.56 -13.84 4.19
N LEU A 53 -1.31 -13.48 4.49
CA LEU A 53 -0.13 -13.95 3.77
C LEU A 53 0.72 -14.94 4.57
N GLY A 54 0.39 -15.18 5.83
CA GLY A 54 1.14 -16.09 6.70
C GLY A 54 2.46 -15.49 7.20
N PHE A 55 3.51 -16.30 7.22
CA PHE A 55 4.82 -15.91 7.74
C PHE A 55 5.63 -15.15 6.68
N GLY A 56 6.21 -14.02 7.06
CA GLY A 56 7.07 -13.23 6.21
C GLY A 56 8.04 -12.37 7.01
N PHE A 57 8.59 -11.36 6.34
CA PHE A 57 9.58 -10.47 6.92
C PHE A 57 9.20 -9.01 6.67
N ARG A 58 9.29 -8.21 7.72
CA ARG A 58 9.22 -6.76 7.63
C ARG A 58 10.61 -6.23 7.29
N CYS A 59 10.80 -5.78 6.06
CA CYS A 59 12.09 -5.29 5.58
C CYS A 59 12.12 -3.76 5.52
N GLY A 60 13.21 -3.17 6.00
CA GLY A 60 13.52 -1.75 5.94
C GLY A 60 14.56 -1.48 4.85
N PHE A 61 14.28 -0.46 4.04
CA PHE A 61 15.05 -0.01 2.89
C PHE A 61 15.40 1.48 2.99
N LEU A 62 16.39 1.91 2.23
CA LEU A 62 16.80 3.32 2.14
C LEU A 62 15.82 4.16 1.31
N GLY A 63 15.14 3.52 0.37
CA GLY A 63 14.25 4.15 -0.60
C GLY A 63 13.60 3.10 -1.49
N LEU A 64 12.77 3.55 -2.42
CA LEU A 64 12.05 2.67 -3.36
C LEU A 64 12.99 1.86 -4.25
N LEU A 65 14.01 2.51 -4.84
CA LEU A 65 14.95 1.81 -5.72
C LEU A 65 15.69 0.69 -4.99
N HIS A 66 16.07 0.92 -3.73
CA HIS A 66 16.70 -0.11 -2.92
C HIS A 66 15.75 -1.30 -2.69
N MET A 67 14.47 -1.04 -2.42
CA MET A 67 13.45 -2.09 -2.31
C MET A 67 13.31 -2.90 -3.61
N GLU A 68 13.22 -2.24 -4.76
CA GLU A 68 13.09 -2.90 -6.07
C GLU A 68 14.30 -3.77 -6.39
N ILE A 69 15.52 -3.28 -6.15
CA ILE A 69 16.74 -4.05 -6.38
C ILE A 69 16.77 -5.29 -5.48
N ILE A 70 16.44 -5.16 -4.20
CA ILE A 70 16.42 -6.31 -3.29
C ILE A 70 15.36 -7.33 -3.69
N GLN A 71 14.17 -6.87 -4.08
CA GLN A 71 13.12 -7.75 -4.59
C GLN A 71 13.58 -8.50 -5.85
N GLU A 72 14.12 -7.79 -6.85
CA GLU A 72 14.57 -8.39 -8.11
C GLU A 72 15.73 -9.37 -7.89
N ARG A 73 16.62 -9.10 -6.93
CA ARG A 73 17.69 -10.02 -6.54
C ARG A 73 17.14 -11.27 -5.86
N LEU A 74 16.16 -11.14 -4.98
CA LEU A 74 15.53 -12.31 -4.35
C LEU A 74 14.82 -13.20 -5.39
N GLU A 75 14.08 -12.59 -6.32
CA GLU A 75 13.39 -13.32 -7.40
C GLU A 75 14.38 -13.99 -8.37
N ARG A 76 15.44 -13.29 -8.80
CA ARG A 76 16.37 -13.81 -9.82
C ARG A 76 17.52 -14.65 -9.30
N GLU A 77 18.14 -14.26 -8.18
CA GLU A 77 19.32 -14.96 -7.65
C GLU A 77 18.92 -16.19 -6.82
N TYR A 78 17.74 -16.16 -6.18
CA TYR A 78 17.28 -17.20 -5.26
C TYR A 78 16.03 -17.95 -5.76
N ASP A 79 15.47 -17.59 -6.91
CA ASP A 79 14.30 -18.25 -7.53
C ASP A 79 13.09 -18.30 -6.59
N LEU A 80 12.84 -17.19 -5.89
CA LEU A 80 11.75 -17.05 -4.92
C LEU A 80 10.63 -16.20 -5.50
N ASP A 81 9.43 -16.76 -5.58
CA ASP A 81 8.21 -15.99 -5.86
C ASP A 81 7.78 -15.22 -4.61
N LEU A 82 7.79 -13.89 -4.70
CA LEU A 82 7.51 -13.01 -3.56
C LEU A 82 6.25 -12.18 -3.76
N VAL A 83 5.55 -11.96 -2.64
CA VAL A 83 4.46 -11.01 -2.51
C VAL A 83 4.93 -9.90 -1.58
N THR A 84 5.05 -8.68 -2.11
CA THR A 84 5.39 -7.49 -1.32
C THR A 84 4.12 -6.74 -0.94
N THR A 85 4.13 -6.12 0.23
CA THR A 85 3.04 -5.23 0.68
C THR A 85 3.34 -3.79 0.30
N ALA A 86 2.33 -2.92 0.43
CA ALA A 86 2.51 -1.49 0.18
C ALA A 86 3.67 -0.94 1.05
N PRO A 87 4.62 -0.22 0.43
CA PRO A 87 5.66 0.43 1.19
C PRO A 87 5.06 1.49 2.12
N SER A 88 5.68 1.66 3.27
CA SER A 88 5.20 2.49 4.36
C SER A 88 6.35 3.20 5.05
N VAL A 89 6.04 4.29 5.74
CA VAL A 89 6.99 5.10 6.50
C VAL A 89 6.80 4.88 7.99
N ILE A 90 7.82 5.26 8.76
CA ILE A 90 7.70 5.34 10.22
C ILE A 90 6.88 6.59 10.56
N TYR A 91 5.75 6.38 11.21
CA TYR A 91 4.94 7.45 11.78
C TYR A 91 5.28 7.63 13.25
N ARG A 92 5.28 8.87 13.72
CA ARG A 92 5.44 9.18 15.15
C ARG A 92 4.08 9.51 15.74
N VAL A 93 3.57 8.66 16.62
CA VAL A 93 2.26 8.82 17.25
C VAL A 93 2.45 9.11 18.73
N THR A 94 2.03 10.29 19.15
CA THR A 94 1.98 10.67 20.57
C THR A 94 0.61 10.30 21.12
N LEU A 95 0.60 9.40 22.09
CA LEU A 95 -0.59 8.99 22.80
C LEU A 95 -1.05 10.04 23.82
N THR A 96 -2.30 9.96 24.25
CA THR A 96 -2.88 10.81 25.30
C THR A 96 -2.19 10.66 26.67
N ASN A 97 -1.50 9.54 26.91
CA ASN A 97 -0.69 9.31 28.10
C ASN A 97 0.70 10.00 28.03
N GLY A 98 1.06 10.63 26.90
CA GLY A 98 2.35 11.28 26.68
C GLY A 98 3.45 10.36 26.11
N GLU A 99 3.15 9.08 25.88
CA GLU A 99 4.08 8.13 25.28
C GLU A 99 4.17 8.35 23.76
N VAL A 100 5.40 8.27 23.23
CA VAL A 100 5.68 8.44 21.81
C VAL A 100 5.97 7.06 21.21
N LEU A 101 5.07 6.60 20.35
CA LEU A 101 5.20 5.34 19.62
C LEU A 101 5.71 5.62 18.20
N MET A 102 6.72 4.87 17.78
CA MET A 102 7.15 4.81 16.39
C MET A 102 6.44 3.65 15.72
N ILE A 103 5.58 3.97 14.75
CA ILE A 103 4.71 3.01 14.08
C ILE A 103 5.20 2.84 12.66
N ASP A 104 5.78 1.69 12.39
CA ASP A 104 6.12 1.23 11.06
C ASP A 104 4.95 0.46 10.44
N ASN A 105 4.25 -0.38 11.21
CA ASN A 105 3.16 -1.24 10.74
C ASN A 105 1.77 -0.61 10.98
N PRO A 106 0.93 -0.47 9.93
CA PRO A 106 -0.47 -0.05 10.09
C PRO A 106 -1.27 -0.89 11.09
N SER A 107 -0.97 -2.17 11.27
CA SER A 107 -1.64 -3.03 12.25
C SER A 107 -1.41 -2.58 13.69
N ASN A 108 -0.23 -2.03 13.98
CA ASN A 108 0.15 -1.51 15.31
C ASN A 108 -0.40 -0.10 15.58
N TYR A 109 -1.16 0.47 14.64
CA TYR A 109 -1.75 1.79 14.82
C TYR A 109 -2.78 1.78 15.96
N PRO A 110 -2.61 2.60 17.01
CA PRO A 110 -3.50 2.60 18.17
C PRO A 110 -4.89 3.11 17.80
N ASN A 111 -5.86 2.82 18.66
CA ASN A 111 -7.22 3.33 18.48
C ASN A 111 -7.19 4.88 18.43
N PRO A 112 -7.85 5.51 17.44
CA PRO A 112 -7.92 6.98 17.32
C PRO A 112 -8.30 7.72 18.60
N ALA A 113 -9.07 7.10 19.50
CA ALA A 113 -9.44 7.70 20.79
C ALA A 113 -8.24 7.95 21.73
N ASN A 114 -7.16 7.19 21.58
CA ASN A 114 -5.98 7.27 22.44
C ASN A 114 -4.89 8.16 21.84
N ILE A 115 -5.07 8.69 20.63
CA ILE A 115 -4.08 9.48 19.90
C ILE A 115 -4.25 10.96 20.25
N ALA A 116 -3.20 11.59 20.76
CA ALA A 116 -3.17 13.04 20.95
C ALA A 116 -2.71 13.74 19.67
N ASN A 117 -1.57 13.30 19.12
CA ASN A 117 -1.01 13.84 17.88
C ASN A 117 -0.38 12.72 17.06
N ALA A 118 -0.56 12.77 15.75
CA ALA A 118 0.14 11.91 14.80
C ALA A 118 1.01 12.77 13.89
N GLU A 119 2.23 12.33 13.65
CA GLU A 119 3.22 13.06 12.87
C GLU A 119 3.76 12.16 11.76
N GLU A 120 3.86 12.72 10.56
CA GLU A 120 4.46 12.06 9.41
C GLU A 120 5.85 12.62 9.13
N PRO A 121 6.77 11.79 8.59
CA PRO A 121 8.08 12.26 8.18
C PRO A 121 7.95 13.16 6.94
N ILE A 122 8.65 14.28 6.99
CA ILE A 122 8.70 15.28 5.94
C ILE A 122 10.10 15.26 5.32
N VAL A 123 10.17 15.52 4.02
CA VAL A 123 11.42 15.70 3.30
C VAL A 123 11.48 17.05 2.59
N LYS A 124 12.70 17.59 2.47
CA LYS A 124 13.02 18.62 1.48
C LYS A 124 13.31 17.92 0.18
N ALA A 125 12.50 18.16 -0.83
CA ALA A 125 12.68 17.67 -2.18
C ALA A 125 13.25 18.77 -3.06
N SER A 126 14.31 18.47 -3.79
CA SER A 126 14.88 19.31 -4.85
C SER A 126 14.60 18.64 -6.19
N ILE A 127 13.81 19.31 -7.01
CA ILE A 127 13.41 18.81 -8.33
C ILE A 127 14.05 19.67 -9.40
N LEU A 128 14.92 19.06 -10.21
CA LEU A 128 15.55 19.70 -11.35
C LEU A 128 14.83 19.27 -12.62
N ALA A 129 14.33 20.23 -13.40
CA ALA A 129 13.63 19.96 -14.66
C ALA A 129 13.81 21.09 -15.67
N PRO A 130 13.59 20.82 -16.98
CA PRO A 130 13.50 21.88 -17.98
C PRO A 130 12.29 22.80 -17.73
N LYS A 131 12.43 24.10 -18.06
CA LYS A 131 11.40 25.14 -17.84
C LYS A 131 10.03 24.80 -18.42
N GLU A 132 9.99 24.06 -19.53
CA GLU A 132 8.76 23.67 -20.23
C GLU A 132 7.85 22.77 -19.39
N TYR A 133 8.42 21.97 -18.49
CA TYR A 133 7.68 20.98 -17.70
C TYR A 133 7.32 21.46 -16.29
N VAL A 134 7.72 22.68 -15.91
CA VAL A 134 7.53 23.22 -14.56
C VAL A 134 6.06 23.19 -14.14
N GLY A 135 5.13 23.61 -15.00
CA GLY A 135 3.70 23.64 -14.68
C GLY A 135 3.16 22.28 -14.23
N GLY A 136 3.40 21.22 -15.03
CA GLY A 136 2.92 19.87 -14.70
C GLY A 136 3.56 19.27 -13.45
N ILE A 137 4.79 19.67 -13.12
CA ILE A 137 5.49 19.26 -11.89
C ILE A 137 4.94 20.01 -10.67
N MET A 138 4.64 21.31 -10.80
CA MET A 138 4.03 22.09 -9.72
C MET A 138 2.65 21.52 -9.35
N ASP A 139 1.83 21.19 -10.35
CA ASP A 139 0.54 20.54 -10.14
C ASP A 139 0.68 19.19 -9.40
N LEU A 140 1.68 18.39 -9.78
CA LEU A 140 1.98 17.10 -9.12
C LEU A 140 2.35 17.31 -7.65
N CYS A 141 3.24 18.27 -7.38
CA CYS A 141 3.68 18.57 -6.01
C CYS A 141 2.50 19.06 -5.15
N GLN A 142 1.62 19.88 -5.73
CA GLN A 142 0.44 20.40 -5.02
C GLN A 142 -0.58 19.28 -4.73
N GLU A 143 -0.84 18.39 -5.69
CA GLU A 143 -1.66 17.18 -5.49
C GLU A 143 -1.11 16.32 -4.34
N ARG A 144 0.21 16.26 -4.20
CA ARG A 144 0.94 15.48 -3.18
C ARG A 144 1.17 16.23 -1.87
N ARG A 145 0.41 17.31 -1.62
CA ARG A 145 0.48 18.13 -0.39
C ARG A 145 1.85 18.80 -0.18
N GLY A 146 2.56 19.07 -1.27
CA GLY A 146 3.83 19.76 -1.27
C GLY A 146 3.67 21.24 -0.96
N ILE A 147 4.52 21.74 -0.07
CA ILE A 147 4.64 23.16 0.22
C ILE A 147 5.80 23.69 -0.62
N PHE A 148 5.48 24.56 -1.57
CA PHE A 148 6.48 25.27 -2.35
C PHE A 148 7.34 26.16 -1.44
N LYS A 149 8.67 26.06 -1.57
CA LYS A 149 9.62 26.89 -0.83
C LYS A 149 10.28 27.92 -1.73
N ASP A 150 10.95 27.43 -2.76
CA ASP A 150 11.77 28.29 -3.64
C ASP A 150 11.88 27.68 -5.04
N MET A 151 12.18 28.54 -6.02
CA MET A 151 12.44 28.16 -7.41
C MET A 151 13.61 28.98 -7.94
N GLN A 152 14.65 28.29 -8.38
CA GLN A 152 15.87 28.90 -8.90
C GLN A 152 16.06 28.52 -10.36
N TYR A 153 16.29 29.53 -11.19
CA TYR A 153 16.69 29.33 -12.58
C TYR A 153 18.21 29.18 -12.61
N LEU A 154 18.68 27.97 -12.89
CA LEU A 154 20.11 27.69 -13.02
C LEU A 154 20.64 28.23 -14.36
N ASP A 155 19.86 28.03 -15.42
CA ASP A 155 20.13 28.47 -16.79
C ASP A 155 18.81 28.87 -17.49
N ASP A 156 18.88 29.35 -18.73
CA ASP A 156 17.68 29.66 -19.54
C ASP A 156 16.76 28.46 -19.76
N VAL A 157 17.30 27.24 -19.66
CA VAL A 157 16.60 25.98 -19.96
C VAL A 157 16.21 25.22 -18.69
N ARG A 158 16.95 25.35 -17.58
CA ARG A 158 16.84 24.49 -16.39
C ARG A 158 16.36 25.25 -15.17
N VAL A 159 15.45 24.62 -14.45
CA VAL A 159 14.85 25.16 -13.23
C VAL A 159 14.99 24.12 -12.13
N GLU A 160 15.48 24.57 -10.99
CA GLU A 160 15.48 23.82 -9.74
C GLU A 160 14.33 24.32 -8.85
N MET A 161 13.54 23.39 -8.34
CA MET A 161 12.40 23.68 -7.48
C MET A 161 12.58 23.00 -6.13
N HIS A 162 12.45 23.78 -5.07
CA HIS A 162 12.53 23.29 -3.70
C HIS A 162 11.12 23.17 -3.10
N TYR A 163 10.78 21.97 -2.69
CA TYR A 163 9.51 21.63 -2.05
C TYR A 163 9.73 20.96 -0.71
N THR A 164 8.77 21.14 0.18
CA THR A 164 8.65 20.32 1.38
C THR A 164 7.48 19.37 1.19
N LEU A 165 7.75 18.07 1.17
CA LEU A 165 6.78 17.02 0.84
C LEU A 165 6.73 15.95 1.93
N PRO A 166 5.55 15.40 2.24
CA PRO A 166 5.46 14.21 3.10
C PRO A 166 6.09 13.00 2.41
N LEU A 167 6.95 12.27 3.12
CA LEU A 167 7.65 11.11 2.56
C LEU A 167 6.68 10.02 2.09
N ASN A 168 5.55 9.84 2.80
CA ASN A 168 4.49 8.90 2.44
C ASN A 168 3.89 9.17 1.04
N GLU A 169 3.86 10.43 0.60
CA GLU A 169 3.33 10.82 -0.71
C GLU A 169 4.36 10.64 -1.82
N ILE A 170 5.66 10.63 -1.50
CA ILE A 170 6.75 10.43 -2.46
C ILE A 170 6.94 8.94 -2.76
N ILE A 171 6.89 8.11 -1.73
CA ILE A 171 7.07 6.65 -1.84
C ILE A 171 5.99 6.03 -2.75
N TYR A 172 4.87 6.71 -2.93
CA TYR A 172 3.78 6.21 -3.74
C TYR A 172 3.65 6.94 -5.08
N ASP A 173 4.16 6.33 -6.16
CA ASP A 173 3.90 6.74 -7.55
C ASP A 173 4.36 8.20 -7.86
N PHE A 174 5.16 8.81 -6.99
CA PHE A 174 5.65 10.16 -7.26
C PHE A 174 6.72 10.15 -8.33
N PHE A 175 7.65 9.19 -8.26
CA PHE A 175 8.75 9.08 -9.20
C PHE A 175 8.26 8.79 -10.63
N ASP A 176 7.33 7.84 -10.78
CA ASP A 176 6.77 7.47 -12.07
C ASP A 176 5.93 8.60 -12.66
N ALA A 177 5.05 9.21 -11.87
CA ALA A 177 4.29 10.39 -12.31
C ALA A 177 5.20 11.57 -12.68
N LEU A 178 6.28 11.79 -11.93
CA LEU A 178 7.26 12.85 -12.22
C LEU A 178 7.97 12.58 -13.55
N LYS A 179 8.39 11.34 -13.79
CA LYS A 179 9.05 10.93 -15.04
C LYS A 179 8.10 10.99 -16.22
N SER A 180 6.85 10.55 -16.07
CA SER A 180 5.83 10.61 -17.12
C SER A 180 5.54 12.07 -17.55
N ARG A 181 5.25 12.95 -16.58
CA ARG A 181 4.96 14.38 -16.85
C ARG A 181 6.15 15.16 -17.39
N SER A 182 7.38 14.74 -17.10
CA SER A 182 8.61 15.41 -17.56
C SER A 182 9.28 14.72 -18.74
N ARG A 183 8.67 13.70 -19.36
CA ARG A 183 9.31 12.85 -20.38
C ARG A 183 10.70 12.36 -19.97
N CYS A 184 10.81 11.99 -18.70
CA CYS A 184 12.02 11.52 -18.03
C CYS A 184 13.14 12.56 -17.83
N TYR A 185 12.92 13.84 -18.15
CA TYR A 185 13.92 14.89 -17.96
C TYR A 185 14.05 15.39 -16.51
N ALA A 186 13.05 15.17 -15.66
CA ALA A 186 13.13 15.62 -14.26
C ALA A 186 13.95 14.67 -13.40
N SER A 187 14.76 15.21 -12.50
CA SER A 187 15.41 14.47 -11.40
C SER A 187 14.88 14.95 -10.06
N LEU A 188 14.79 14.03 -9.10
CA LEU A 188 14.36 14.29 -7.74
C LEU A 188 15.49 13.88 -6.80
N ASP A 189 15.88 14.79 -5.93
CA ASP A 189 16.69 14.54 -4.76
C ASP A 189 15.86 14.88 -3.51
N TYR A 190 16.02 14.15 -2.42
CA TYR A 190 15.30 14.47 -1.19
C TYR A 190 16.10 14.15 0.07
N GLU A 191 15.94 15.03 1.07
CA GLU A 191 16.57 14.90 2.39
C GLU A 191 15.50 14.95 3.49
N LEU A 192 15.66 14.14 4.53
CA LEU A 192 14.70 14.08 5.65
C LEU A 192 14.79 15.35 6.51
N ASP A 193 13.65 16.05 6.66
CA ASP A 193 13.50 17.32 7.37
C ASP A 193 12.63 17.18 8.63
N GLY A 194 12.74 16.02 9.29
CA GLY A 194 12.06 15.75 10.56
C GLY A 194 10.60 15.32 10.40
N TYR A 195 9.81 15.59 11.44
CA TYR A 195 8.43 15.13 11.59
C TYR A 195 7.49 16.33 11.74
N THR A 196 6.32 16.27 11.09
CA THR A 196 5.30 17.31 11.18
C THR A 196 3.95 16.69 11.52
N ALA A 197 3.21 17.36 12.41
CA ALA A 197 1.86 16.96 12.81
C ALA A 197 0.89 16.99 11.63
N SER A 198 0.16 15.90 11.44
CA SER A 198 -0.73 15.70 10.30
C SER A 198 -1.96 14.88 10.69
N LYS A 199 -3.06 15.07 9.96
CA LYS A 199 -4.32 14.35 10.21
C LYS A 199 -4.30 13.02 9.47
N LEU A 200 -3.70 12.04 10.13
CA LEU A 200 -3.57 10.67 9.63
C LEU A 200 -4.73 9.80 10.10
N VAL A 201 -5.21 8.95 9.20
CA VAL A 201 -6.24 7.95 9.46
C VAL A 201 -5.76 6.59 8.96
N LYS A 202 -6.03 5.55 9.74
CA LYS A 202 -5.86 4.16 9.32
C LYS A 202 -7.04 3.75 8.45
N LEU A 203 -6.73 3.23 7.27
CA LEU A 203 -7.70 2.73 6.30
C LEU A 203 -7.56 1.20 6.24
N ASP A 204 -8.62 0.52 6.64
CA ASP A 204 -8.71 -0.93 6.71
C ASP A 204 -9.58 -1.46 5.56
N PHE A 205 -9.16 -2.55 4.92
CA PHE A 205 -9.99 -3.26 3.95
C PHE A 205 -10.58 -4.51 4.56
N MET A 206 -11.88 -4.71 4.32
CA MET A 206 -12.64 -5.86 4.76
C MET A 206 -13.19 -6.61 3.55
N LEU A 207 -12.98 -7.92 3.53
CA LEU A 207 -13.53 -8.84 2.55
C LEU A 207 -14.50 -9.80 3.24
N ASN A 208 -15.76 -9.78 2.81
CA ASN A 208 -16.82 -10.57 3.45
C ASN A 208 -16.96 -10.35 4.98
N GLY A 209 -16.49 -9.20 5.49
CA GLY A 209 -16.51 -8.86 6.92
C GLY A 209 -15.21 -9.17 7.68
N GLU A 210 -14.24 -9.82 7.05
CA GLU A 210 -12.92 -10.10 7.62
C GLU A 210 -11.94 -9.00 7.22
N ILE A 211 -11.20 -8.44 8.20
CA ILE A 211 -10.18 -7.42 7.94
C ILE A 211 -8.95 -8.11 7.34
N VAL A 212 -8.45 -7.54 6.24
CA VAL A 212 -7.23 -7.99 5.57
C VAL A 212 -6.11 -7.03 5.92
N ASP A 213 -5.32 -7.39 6.92
CA ASP A 213 -4.25 -6.53 7.47
C ASP A 213 -3.23 -6.10 6.41
N ALA A 214 -2.89 -7.02 5.48
CA ALA A 214 -1.92 -6.76 4.41
C ALA A 214 -2.33 -5.64 3.42
N LEU A 215 -3.62 -5.27 3.37
CA LEU A 215 -4.12 -4.17 2.54
C LEU A 215 -4.29 -2.87 3.32
N SER A 216 -4.11 -2.91 4.64
CA SER A 216 -4.36 -1.76 5.51
C SER A 216 -3.18 -0.80 5.43
N PHE A 217 -3.45 0.50 5.32
CA PHE A 217 -2.40 1.52 5.30
C PHE A 217 -2.86 2.83 5.95
N ILE A 218 -1.88 3.66 6.29
CA ILE A 218 -2.11 4.97 6.91
C ILE A 218 -2.10 6.02 5.80
N VAL A 219 -3.13 6.85 5.77
CA VAL A 219 -3.31 7.90 4.76
C VAL A 219 -3.77 9.18 5.42
N HIS A 220 -3.53 10.31 4.76
CA HIS A 220 -4.12 11.57 5.18
C HIS A 220 -5.65 11.57 4.96
N ASP A 221 -6.40 12.13 5.91
CA ASP A 221 -7.87 12.14 5.92
C ASP A 221 -8.49 12.62 4.58
N THR A 222 -7.96 13.70 4.00
CA THR A 222 -8.48 14.26 2.74
C THR A 222 -8.35 13.32 1.55
N LYS A 223 -7.35 12.43 1.54
CA LYS A 223 -7.11 11.48 0.45
C LYS A 223 -7.69 10.09 0.72
N ALA A 224 -8.21 9.85 1.92
CA ALA A 224 -8.66 8.53 2.32
C ALA A 224 -9.80 8.01 1.44
N TYR A 225 -10.81 8.83 1.16
CA TYR A 225 -11.97 8.43 0.33
C TYR A 225 -11.62 8.09 -1.14
N PRO A 226 -10.96 8.98 -1.92
CA PRO A 226 -10.65 8.66 -3.32
C PRO A 226 -9.75 7.43 -3.43
N ARG A 227 -8.79 7.29 -2.50
CA ARG A 227 -7.86 6.15 -2.48
C ARG A 227 -8.56 4.83 -2.11
N ALA A 228 -9.45 4.87 -1.11
CA ALA A 228 -10.28 3.72 -0.71
C ALA A 228 -11.12 3.19 -1.88
N ARG A 229 -11.76 4.11 -2.61
CA ARG A 229 -12.63 3.77 -3.72
C ARG A 229 -11.85 3.11 -4.86
N LYS A 230 -10.72 3.69 -5.26
CA LYS A 230 -9.89 3.19 -6.36
C LYS A 230 -9.39 1.76 -6.07
N ILE A 231 -8.96 1.51 -4.84
CA ILE A 231 -8.51 0.17 -4.42
C ILE A 231 -9.67 -0.82 -4.37
N ALA A 232 -10.84 -0.40 -3.86
CA ALA A 232 -12.03 -1.26 -3.84
C ALA A 232 -12.50 -1.64 -5.27
N GLU A 233 -12.40 -0.72 -6.23
CA GLU A 233 -12.69 -0.97 -7.64
C GLU A 233 -11.71 -1.98 -8.25
N LYS A 234 -10.39 -1.81 -8.04
CA LYS A 234 -9.37 -2.77 -8.50
C LYS A 234 -9.52 -4.16 -7.87
N LEU A 235 -9.81 -4.23 -6.58
CA LEU A 235 -10.07 -5.50 -5.90
C LEU A 235 -11.27 -6.23 -6.50
N LYS A 236 -12.32 -5.50 -6.90
CA LYS A 236 -13.51 -6.09 -7.53
C LYS A 236 -13.21 -6.71 -8.91
N GLU A 237 -12.28 -6.13 -9.66
CA GLU A 237 -11.89 -6.61 -10.98
C GLU A 237 -10.97 -7.84 -10.90
N ASN A 238 -10.06 -7.86 -9.93
CA ASN A 238 -9.09 -8.94 -9.77
C ASN A 238 -9.59 -10.13 -8.92
N ILE A 239 -10.57 -9.93 -8.05
CA ILE A 239 -11.12 -11.03 -7.25
C ILE A 239 -12.04 -11.90 -8.13
N PRO A 240 -11.77 -13.22 -8.25
CA PRO A 240 -12.58 -14.11 -9.05
C PRO A 240 -14.01 -14.18 -8.49
N ARG A 241 -14.99 -14.22 -9.40
CA ARG A 241 -16.40 -14.30 -9.01
C ARG A 241 -16.67 -15.64 -8.33
N GLN A 242 -17.26 -15.58 -7.14
CA GLN A 242 -17.69 -16.76 -6.40
C GLN A 242 -19.19 -17.06 -6.59
N LEU A 243 -19.67 -18.18 -6.05
CA LEU A 243 -21.10 -18.56 -6.09
C LEU A 243 -22.00 -17.66 -5.22
N PHE A 244 -21.40 -16.92 -4.28
CA PHE A 244 -22.04 -15.90 -3.47
C PHE A 244 -21.47 -14.50 -3.76
N GLU A 245 -22.17 -13.46 -3.33
CA GLU A 245 -21.69 -12.09 -3.54
C GLU A 245 -20.71 -11.75 -2.43
N VAL A 246 -19.53 -11.27 -2.82
CA VAL A 246 -18.44 -10.88 -1.91
C VAL A 246 -18.46 -9.36 -1.77
N PRO A 247 -18.84 -8.81 -0.60
CA PRO A 247 -18.71 -7.39 -0.35
C PRO A 247 -17.25 -7.05 -0.04
N ILE A 248 -16.72 -6.05 -0.75
CA ILE A 248 -15.42 -5.43 -0.50
C ILE A 248 -15.71 -4.09 0.16
N GLN A 249 -15.16 -3.85 1.34
CA GLN A 249 -15.46 -2.64 2.12
C GLN A 249 -14.14 -2.01 2.57
N ALA A 250 -14.05 -0.69 2.47
CA ALA A 250 -12.98 0.07 3.12
C ALA A 250 -13.57 0.80 4.33
N ALA A 251 -12.89 0.74 5.47
CA ALA A 251 -13.32 1.35 6.71
C ALA A 251 -12.23 2.22 7.32
N ILE A 252 -12.66 3.27 8.03
CA ILE A 252 -11.82 4.10 8.90
C ILE A 252 -12.40 3.99 10.30
N GLY A 253 -11.67 3.42 11.26
CA GLY A 253 -12.13 3.30 12.65
C GLY A 253 -13.50 2.63 12.79
N GLY A 254 -13.80 1.63 11.95
CA GLY A 254 -15.08 0.92 11.91
C GLY A 254 -16.18 1.58 11.07
N LYS A 255 -16.02 2.83 10.62
CA LYS A 255 -16.95 3.47 9.68
C LYS A 255 -16.60 3.09 8.25
N ILE A 256 -17.53 2.45 7.54
CA ILE A 256 -17.36 2.11 6.12
C ILE A 256 -17.43 3.39 5.28
N ILE A 257 -16.36 3.66 4.51
CA ILE A 257 -16.24 4.83 3.62
C ILE A 257 -16.50 4.49 2.16
N ALA A 258 -16.10 3.30 1.71
CA ALA A 258 -16.28 2.84 0.34
C ALA A 258 -16.73 1.37 0.38
N ARG A 259 -17.59 0.99 -0.56
CA ARG A 259 -18.10 -0.38 -0.68
C ARG A 259 -18.27 -0.74 -2.14
N GLU A 260 -17.61 -1.80 -2.55
CA GLU A 260 -17.82 -2.47 -3.82
C GLU A 260 -18.34 -3.90 -3.58
N THR A 261 -18.93 -4.51 -4.61
CA THR A 261 -19.45 -5.88 -4.48
C THR A 261 -19.17 -6.69 -5.73
N VAL A 262 -18.47 -7.81 -5.56
CA VAL A 262 -18.24 -8.78 -6.62
C VAL A 262 -19.53 -9.57 -6.83
N LYS A 263 -20.04 -9.53 -8.07
CA LYS A 263 -21.28 -10.21 -8.43
C LYS A 263 -21.09 -11.72 -8.36
N ALA A 264 -22.05 -12.38 -7.71
CA ALA A 264 -22.08 -13.84 -7.65
C ALA A 264 -22.35 -14.47 -9.01
N LEU A 265 -21.65 -15.56 -9.32
CA LEU A 265 -22.02 -16.49 -10.38
C LEU A 265 -23.41 -17.05 -10.11
N ARG A 266 -24.28 -17.01 -11.12
CA ARG A 266 -25.65 -17.54 -11.04
C ARG A 266 -25.82 -18.61 -12.12
N LYS A 267 -26.12 -19.82 -11.68
CA LYS A 267 -26.68 -20.85 -12.56
C LYS A 267 -28.13 -20.46 -12.88
N ASP A 268 -28.50 -20.51 -14.15
CA ASP A 268 -29.89 -20.39 -14.55
C ASP A 268 -30.66 -21.65 -14.16
N VAL A 269 -31.35 -21.59 -13.02
CA VAL A 269 -32.17 -22.68 -12.49
C VAL A 269 -33.48 -22.84 -13.26
N LEU A 270 -33.88 -21.84 -14.06
CA LEU A 270 -35.14 -21.81 -14.78
C LEU A 270 -35.03 -22.37 -16.21
N ALA A 271 -33.82 -22.65 -16.70
CA ALA A 271 -33.57 -23.10 -18.07
C ALA A 271 -34.39 -24.34 -18.50
N LYS A 272 -34.75 -25.23 -17.57
CA LYS A 272 -35.58 -26.43 -17.84
C LYS A 272 -37.07 -26.26 -17.53
N CYS A 273 -37.50 -25.05 -17.14
CA CYS A 273 -38.88 -24.76 -16.76
C CYS A 273 -39.66 -24.14 -17.93
N TYR A 274 -40.12 -24.99 -18.85
CA TYR A 274 -40.87 -24.57 -20.05
C TYR A 274 -42.35 -24.22 -19.78
N GLY A 275 -42.87 -24.50 -18.58
CA GLY A 275 -44.27 -24.27 -18.22
C GLY A 275 -44.55 -22.93 -17.52
N GLY A 276 -45.83 -22.56 -17.48
CA GLY A 276 -46.34 -21.38 -16.77
C GLY A 276 -46.48 -21.55 -15.25
N ASP A 277 -46.09 -22.70 -14.69
CA ASP A 277 -46.20 -22.97 -13.25
C ASP A 277 -45.21 -22.11 -12.44
N ILE A 278 -45.76 -21.04 -11.86
CA ILE A 278 -45.04 -20.08 -11.02
C ILE A 278 -44.52 -20.76 -9.74
N THR A 279 -45.22 -21.75 -9.21
CA THR A 279 -44.85 -22.39 -7.94
C THR A 279 -43.53 -23.16 -8.06
N ARG A 280 -43.34 -23.90 -9.17
CA ARG A 280 -42.09 -24.60 -9.48
C ARG A 280 -40.91 -23.64 -9.65
N LYS A 281 -41.11 -22.51 -10.33
CA LYS A 281 -40.07 -21.47 -10.49
C LYS A 281 -39.67 -20.86 -9.15
N LYS A 282 -40.65 -20.52 -8.30
CA LYS A 282 -40.41 -19.98 -6.95
C LYS A 282 -39.61 -20.94 -6.08
N LYS A 283 -39.98 -22.22 -6.04
CA LYS A 283 -39.28 -23.25 -5.25
C LYS A 283 -37.79 -23.38 -5.62
N LEU A 284 -37.47 -23.29 -6.90
CA LEU A 284 -36.08 -23.35 -7.38
C LEU A 284 -35.28 -22.10 -7.00
N LEU A 285 -35.90 -20.92 -7.10
CA LEU A 285 -35.29 -19.64 -6.71
C LEU A 285 -35.07 -19.56 -5.20
N GLU A 286 -36.02 -20.04 -4.38
CA GLU A 286 -35.88 -20.09 -2.93
C GLU A 286 -34.73 -21.01 -2.51
N LYS A 287 -34.64 -22.22 -3.09
CA LYS A 287 -33.53 -23.14 -2.84
C LYS A 287 -32.18 -22.54 -3.24
N GLN A 288 -32.12 -21.81 -4.35
CA GLN A 288 -30.91 -21.10 -4.76
C GLN A 288 -30.55 -19.97 -3.78
N LYS A 289 -31.53 -19.21 -3.31
CA LYS A 289 -31.34 -18.10 -2.37
C LYS A 289 -30.83 -18.59 -1.01
N GLU A 290 -31.41 -19.66 -0.47
CA GLU A 290 -30.97 -20.29 0.78
C GLU A 290 -29.57 -20.88 0.65
N GLY A 291 -29.29 -21.58 -0.47
CA GLY A 291 -27.96 -22.10 -0.75
C GLY A 291 -26.89 -21.00 -0.77
N LYS A 292 -27.18 -19.87 -1.43
CA LYS A 292 -26.27 -18.70 -1.45
C LYS A 292 -26.13 -18.03 -0.08
N LYS A 293 -27.20 -17.95 0.71
CA LYS A 293 -27.15 -17.41 2.08
C LYS A 293 -26.24 -18.25 2.97
N ARG A 294 -26.36 -19.58 2.88
CA ARG A 294 -25.51 -20.52 3.62
C ARG A 294 -24.05 -20.44 3.16
N MET A 295 -23.82 -20.36 1.85
CA MET A 295 -22.47 -20.18 1.31
C MET A 295 -21.82 -18.85 1.73
N ARG A 296 -22.58 -17.76 1.82
CA ARG A 296 -22.05 -16.47 2.29
C ARG A 296 -21.59 -16.51 3.76
N GLN A 297 -22.33 -17.21 4.62
CA GLN A 297 -22.01 -17.28 6.05
C GLN A 297 -20.79 -18.16 6.36
N LEU A 298 -20.53 -19.17 5.52
CA LEU A 298 -19.46 -20.14 5.74
C LEU A 298 -18.26 -19.95 4.80
N GLY A 299 -18.41 -19.13 3.76
CA GLY A 299 -17.39 -18.91 2.76
C GLY A 299 -16.36 -17.89 3.23
N SER A 300 -15.15 -18.34 3.50
CA SER A 300 -13.96 -17.48 3.49
C SER A 300 -13.60 -17.14 2.04
N VAL A 301 -13.11 -15.94 1.81
CA VAL A 301 -12.64 -15.50 0.50
C VAL A 301 -11.14 -15.33 0.60
N GLU A 302 -10.40 -16.28 0.04
CA GLU A 302 -8.97 -16.13 -0.18
C GLU A 302 -8.74 -15.14 -1.33
N VAL A 303 -7.83 -14.20 -1.11
CA VAL A 303 -7.41 -13.25 -2.13
C VAL A 303 -6.23 -13.86 -2.87
N PRO A 304 -6.32 -14.06 -4.20
CA PRO A 304 -5.19 -14.53 -4.97
C PRO A 304 -3.99 -13.58 -4.85
N SER A 305 -2.78 -14.12 -4.79
CA SER A 305 -1.53 -13.32 -4.76
C SER A 305 -1.43 -12.34 -5.94
N GLU A 306 -1.93 -12.72 -7.11
CA GLU A 306 -2.04 -11.86 -8.29
C GLU A 306 -2.90 -10.62 -8.04
N ALA A 307 -4.01 -10.78 -7.32
CA ALA A 307 -4.91 -9.67 -7.00
C ALA A 307 -4.26 -8.69 -6.02
N PHE A 308 -3.40 -9.16 -5.11
CA PHE A 308 -2.59 -8.28 -4.26
C PHE A 308 -1.60 -7.47 -5.08
N MET A 309 -0.85 -8.12 -5.97
CA MET A 309 0.13 -7.43 -6.83
C MET A 309 -0.54 -6.38 -7.74
N ALA A 310 -1.69 -6.71 -8.32
CA ALA A 310 -2.44 -5.80 -9.20
C ALA A 310 -3.02 -4.58 -8.47
N VAL A 311 -3.28 -4.71 -7.16
CA VAL A 311 -3.74 -3.59 -6.33
C VAL A 311 -2.58 -2.67 -5.94
N LEU A 312 -1.38 -3.21 -5.78
CA LEU A 312 -0.19 -2.50 -5.35
C LEU A 312 0.56 -1.80 -6.48
N LYS A 313 0.60 -2.39 -7.68
CA LYS A 313 1.06 -1.73 -8.90
C LYS A 313 0.02 -0.69 -9.31
N TYR A 314 0.24 0.56 -8.93
CA TYR A 314 -0.68 1.64 -9.24
C TYR A 314 -0.47 2.14 -10.68
N ASP A 315 -1.58 2.16 -11.41
CA ASP A 315 -1.90 2.88 -12.66
C ASP A 315 -0.88 2.80 -13.81
N GLU A 316 -1.10 1.82 -14.69
CA GLU A 316 -0.91 2.02 -16.13
C GLU A 316 -2.05 2.90 -16.66
N ASP A 317 -1.88 4.23 -16.58
CA ASP A 317 -2.54 5.20 -17.47
C ASP A 317 -1.57 6.33 -17.80
#